data_AF-A0AAD7GN81-F1
#
_entry.id   AF-A0AAD7GN81-F1
#
_cell.length_a   1.000
_cell.length_b   1.000
_cell.length_c   1.000
_cell.angle_alpha   90.00
_cell.angle_beta   90.00
_cell.angle_gamma   90.00
#
_symmetry.space_group_name_H-M   'P 1'
#
loop_
_entity.id
_entity.type
_entity.pdbx_description
1 polymer ?
#
loop_
_entity_poly.entity_id
_entity_poly.type
_entity_poly.pdbx_seq_one_letter_code
_entity_poly.pdbx_strand_id
1 'polypeptide(L)' 'SSLMLHQRVIYDRIMFIASMDNPPPLHIDGRAGRGKTFVLYPVIGALRKLDQIVLLSASSAFAAKNYPGGRTTHYLYGI' A
#
# COMPACT_ATOMS: atom_id res chain seq x y z
N SER A 1 6.38 13.92 -4.69
CA SER A 1 5.94 13.41 -6.00
C SER A 1 4.46 13.68 -6.16
N SER A 2 4.03 14.24 -7.29
CA SER A 2 2.60 14.45 -7.57
C SER A 2 1.98 13.18 -8.14
N LEU A 3 0.76 12.83 -7.73
CA LEU A 3 -0.01 11.71 -8.30
C LEU A 3 -0.61 12.13 -9.63
N MET A 4 -0.54 11.28 -10.66
CA MET A 4 -1.33 11.49 -11.88
C MET A 4 -2.83 11.32 -11.57
N LEU A 5 -3.72 11.87 -12.42
CA LEU A 5 -5.16 11.84 -12.17
C LEU A 5 -5.71 10.43 -11.90
N HIS A 6 -5.32 9.43 -12.69
CA HIS A 6 -5.74 8.05 -12.48
C HIS A 6 -5.20 7.44 -11.17
N GLN A 7 -3.98 7.81 -10.78
CA GLN A 7 -3.38 7.38 -9.52
C GLN A 7 -4.08 8.03 -8.33
N ARG A 8 -4.52 9.28 -8.48
CA ARG A 8 -5.29 9.99 -7.46
C ARG A 8 -6.65 9.33 -7.22
N VAL A 9 -7.36 8.93 -8.28
CA VAL A 9 -8.62 8.17 -8.15
C VAL A 9 -8.41 6.87 -7.37
N ILE A 10 -7.32 6.14 -7.65
CA ILE A 10 -6.99 4.90 -6.91
C ILE A 10 -6.67 5.23 -5.45
N TYR A 11 -5.85 6.26 -5.19
CA TYR A 11 -5.53 6.72 -3.84
C TYR A 11 -6.79 7.06 -3.04
N ASP A 12 -7.68 7.87 -3.60
CA ASP A 12 -8.91 8.31 -2.92
C ASP A 12 -9.81 7.11 -2.60
N ARG A 13 -9.89 6.13 -3.51
CA ARG A 13 -10.65 4.89 -3.26
C ARG A 13 -10.05 4.04 -2.15
N ILE A 14 -8.72 3.92 -2.08
CA ILE A 14 -8.04 3.20 -1.00
C ILE A 14 -8.30 3.89 0.34
N MET A 15 -8.15 5.22 0.39
CA MET A 15 -8.38 5.98 1.62
C MET A 15 -9.84 5.89 2.10
N PHE A 16 -10.80 5.93 1.18
CA PHE A 16 -12.22 5.74 1.52
C PHE A 16 -12.51 4.35 2.09
N ILE A 17 -11.94 3.29 1.49
CA ILE A 17 -12.07 1.94 2.03
C ILE A 17 -11.41 1.86 3.41
N ALA A 18 -10.21 2.41 3.57
CA ALA A 18 -9.48 2.39 4.83
C ALA A 18 -10.17 3.16 5.98
N SER A 19 -11.10 4.07 5.68
CA SER A 19 -11.88 4.79 6.68
C SER A 19 -13.18 4.09 7.10
N MET A 20 -13.50 2.93 6.52
CA MET A 20 -14.67 2.14 6.94
C MET A 20 -14.38 1.43 8.26
N ASP A 21 -15.40 1.26 9.12
CA ASP A 21 -15.25 0.51 10.38
C ASP A 21 -14.84 -0.95 10.16
N ASN A 22 -15.28 -1.55 9.05
CA ASN A 22 -14.91 -2.91 8.65
C ASN A 22 -14.54 -2.95 7.16
N PRO A 23 -13.30 -2.57 6.81
CA PRO A 23 -12.89 -2.44 5.42
C PRO A 23 -12.75 -3.82 4.76
N PRO A 24 -13.34 -4.05 3.56
CA PRO A 24 -13.12 -5.28 2.83
C PRO A 24 -11.68 -5.38 2.32
N PRO A 25 -11.16 -6.60 2.07
CA PRO A 25 -9.90 -6.78 1.38
C PRO A 25 -9.92 -6.11 0.00
N LEU A 26 -8.84 -5.43 -0.35
CA LEU A 26 -8.68 -4.77 -1.65
C LEU A 26 -7.56 -5.43 -2.47
N HIS A 27 -7.83 -5.65 -3.75
CA HIS A 27 -6.81 -6.05 -4.72
C HIS A 27 -6.56 -4.89 -5.71
N ILE A 28 -5.28 -4.54 -5.91
CA ILE A 28 -4.86 -3.49 -6.84
C ILE A 28 -4.05 -4.14 -7.96
N ASP A 29 -4.68 -4.29 -9.12
CA ASP A 29 -3.98 -4.74 -10.32
C ASP A 29 -3.54 -3.57 -11.22
N GLY A 30 -2.52 -3.82 -12.04
CA GLY A 30 -1.90 -2.90 -12.95
C GLY A 30 -0.68 -3.55 -13.61
N ARG A 31 -0.38 -3.16 -14.84
CA ARG A 31 0.80 -3.69 -15.54
C ARG A 31 2.10 -3.27 -14.84
N ALA A 32 3.12 -4.12 -14.95
CA ALA A 32 4.47 -3.80 -14.50
C ALA A 32 4.92 -2.43 -15.06
N GLY A 33 5.61 -1.64 -14.24
CA GLY A 33 6.11 -0.31 -14.62
C GLY A 33 5.09 0.83 -14.61
N ARG A 34 3.82 0.61 -14.24
CA ARG A 34 2.79 1.68 -14.18
C ARG A 34 2.70 2.42 -12.84
N GLY A 35 3.71 2.28 -11.99
CA GLY A 35 3.83 3.08 -10.78
C GLY A 35 2.83 2.75 -9.68
N LYS A 36 2.44 1.48 -9.51
CA LYS A 36 1.65 1.04 -8.33
C LYS A 36 2.29 1.48 -7.02
N THR A 37 3.62 1.40 -6.96
CA THR A 37 4.44 1.86 -5.85
C THR A 37 4.25 3.36 -5.56
N PHE A 38 4.06 4.19 -6.59
CA PHE A 38 3.82 5.64 -6.44
C PHE A 38 2.49 5.96 -5.78
N VAL A 39 1.49 5.07 -5.85
CA VAL A 39 0.22 5.20 -5.12
C VAL A 39 0.35 4.67 -3.69
N LEU A 40 1.04 3.55 -3.50
CA LEU A 40 1.16 2.93 -2.18
C LEU A 40 1.95 3.80 -1.20
N TYR A 41 3.04 4.46 -1.64
CA TYR A 41 3.81 5.35 -0.76
C TYR A 41 2.96 6.45 -0.08
N PRO A 42 2.19 7.28 -0.82
CA PRO A 42 1.35 8.28 -0.19
C PRO A 42 0.22 7.68 0.65
N VAL A 43 -0.35 6.52 0.29
CA VAL A 43 -1.33 5.82 1.15
C VAL A 43 -0.69 5.45 2.49
N ILE A 44 0.48 4.82 2.47
CA ILE A 44 1.22 4.43 3.68
C ILE A 44 1.52 5.66 4.53
N GLY A 45 2.00 6.74 3.90
CA GLY A 45 2.29 7.99 4.58
C GLY A 45 1.05 8.64 5.21
N ALA A 46 -0.08 8.63 4.50
CA ALA A 46 -1.34 9.18 5.00
C ALA A 46 -1.87 8.36 6.19
N LEU A 47 -1.88 7.04 6.10
CA LEU A 47 -2.30 6.16 7.20
C LEU A 47 -1.41 6.31 8.43
N ARG A 48 -0.09 6.37 8.26
CA ARG A 48 0.84 6.61 9.37
C ARG A 48 0.65 7.98 10.02
N LYS A 49 0.26 9.01 9.24
CA LYS A 49 -0.10 10.35 9.78
C LYS A 49 -1.41 10.35 10.56
N LEU A 50 -2.27 9.36 10.35
CA LEU A 50 -3.51 9.13 11.10
C LEU A 50 -3.28 8.15 12.27
N ASP A 51 -2.03 7.98 12.70
CA ASP A 51 -1.58 7.07 13.75
C ASP A 51 -1.99 5.60 13.56
N GLN A 52 -2.25 5.19 12.31
CA GLN A 52 -2.58 3.81 11.98
C GLN A 52 -1.31 2.96 11.87
N ILE A 53 -1.38 1.72 12.38
CA ILE A 53 -0.31 0.73 12.26
C ILE A 53 -0.41 0.07 10.87
N VAL A 54 0.51 0.43 9.97
CA VAL A 54 0.56 -0.13 8.62
C VAL A 54 1.53 -1.30 8.56
N LEU A 55 1.01 -2.50 8.33
CA LEU A 55 1.80 -3.71 8.11
C LEU A 55 2.07 -3.93 6.63
N LEU A 56 3.35 -3.86 6.23
CA LEU A 56 3.77 -4.00 4.84
C LEU A 56 4.45 -5.34 4.61
N SER A 57 3.83 -6.15 3.76
CA SER A 57 4.31 -7.47 3.40
C SER A 57 4.49 -7.65 1.90
N ALA A 58 5.49 -8.43 1.50
CA ALA A 58 5.66 -8.85 0.11
C ALA A 58 6.11 -10.31 0.01
N SER A 59 5.88 -10.95 -1.14
CA SER A 59 6.28 -12.35 -1.37
C SER A 59 7.80 -12.54 -1.46
N SER A 60 8.55 -11.51 -1.92
CA SER A 60 10.01 -11.57 -2.08
C SER A 60 10.73 -10.50 -1.26
N ALA A 61 11.96 -10.80 -0.85
CA ALA A 61 12.80 -9.85 -0.14
C ALA A 61 13.08 -8.59 -0.97
N PHE A 62 13.24 -8.72 -2.28
CA PHE A 62 13.43 -7.58 -3.18
C PHE A 62 12.21 -6.66 -3.19
N ALA A 63 11.00 -7.22 -3.25
CA ALA A 63 9.77 -6.45 -3.20
C ALA A 63 9.56 -5.79 -1.82
N ALA A 64 9.89 -6.49 -0.72
CA ALA A 64 9.80 -5.95 0.63
C ALA A 64 10.71 -4.74 0.83
N LYS A 65 11.94 -4.79 0.30
CA LYS A 65 12.92 -3.68 0.34
C LYS A 65 12.43 -2.39 -0.34
N ASN A 66 11.46 -2.49 -1.25
CA ASN A 66 10.90 -1.31 -1.90
C ASN A 66 9.99 -0.48 -0.98
N TYR A 67 9.73 -0.90 0.26
CA TYR A 67 8.89 -0.18 1.20
C TYR A 67 9.59 -0.01 2.56
N PRO A 68 9.62 1.21 3.15
CA PRO A 68 10.19 1.44 4.47
C PRO A 68 9.48 0.61 5.55
N GLY A 69 10.23 -0.29 6.20
CA GLY A 69 9.70 -1.24 7.18
C GLY A 69 9.02 -2.47 6.56
N GLY A 70 9.09 -2.65 5.24
CA GLY A 70 8.54 -3.82 4.56
C GLY A 70 9.23 -5.11 4.97
N ARG A 71 8.45 -6.16 5.19
CA ARG A 71 8.90 -7.51 5.54
C ARG A 71 8.40 -8.51 4.51
N THR A 72 9.02 -9.68 4.44
CA THR A 72 8.44 -10.77 3.64
C THR A 72 7.23 -11.35 4.36
N THR A 73 6.27 -11.92 3.62
CA THR A 73 5.09 -12.56 4.23
C THR A 73 5.50 -13.68 5.18
N HIS A 74 6.50 -14.47 4.79
CA HIS A 74 7.07 -15.52 5.64
C HIS A 74 7.61 -14.97 6.97
N TYR A 75 8.31 -13.84 6.94
CA TYR A 75 8.86 -13.25 8.16
C TYR A 75 7.79 -12.54 9.01
N LEU A 76 6.82 -11.87 8.38
CA LEU A 76 5.81 -11.09 9.10
C LEU A 76 4.74 -11.98 9.75
N TYR A 77 4.36 -13.08 9.09
CA TYR A 77 3.27 -13.95 9.51
C TYR A 77 3.72 -15.37 9.87
N GLY A 78 4.99 -15.73 9.67
CA GLY A 78 5.51 -17.07 9.99
C GLY A 78 5.00 -18.17 9.07
N ILE A 79 4.52 -17.83 7.88
CA ILE A 79 4.06 -18.78 6.86
C ILE A 79 5.19 -19.21 5.92
#